data_AF-A0A6S6ZEJ3-F1
#
_entry.id   AF-A0A6S6ZEJ3-F1
#
_cell.length_a   1.000
_cell.length_b   1.000
_cell.length_c   1.000
_cell.angle_alpha   90.00
_cell.angle_beta   90.00
_cell.angle_gamma   90.00
#
_symmetry.space_group_name_H-M   'P 1'
#
loop_
_entity.id
_entity.type
_entity.pdbx_description
1 polymer ?
#
loop_
_entity_poly.entity_id
_entity_poly.type
_entity_poly.pdbx_seq_one_letter_code
_entity_poly.pdbx_strand_id
1 'polypeptide(L)'
;MTDFFSAFDAERWFFTFMDEDDKTLPVQQVGIVAVFHLIDAYIPVRRKGIADAFSLYHDLYGDKLKGGYREDKRMIIRPFSKMNFDAYRDYVLKTSPMNAVEFKCMSQLSLGHASDYMFGVFSPEGWFEQIHKTFTTVRFYLPVEEIHGDGKARFESFLLKCCALLRPLHGAAGLGIQECHNWGDYQTIEYETAWAYRGVDLCTPTGNEAWRDGYSNLNWYTFLAHHWIATLGTPEELKTKLNDERIALLPYEWGTAIRAGDWPALGKAETDPTPELYVKVNNAIRSLRVQDIGSLHYGSIAGEVRFNPLTSNLWLRRFDTPQEIKAVIDEAGNVKADERHFLRMPSGTPCPWPGIWICEEDPSQGRQTFMHNDLLPEVNGQIVTWRLVKAL
;
A
#
# COMPACT_ATOMS: atom_id res chain seq x y z
N MET A 1 20.51 10.30 -21.75
CA MET A 1 19.72 9.76 -20.62
C MET A 1 18.68 8.86 -21.27
N THR A 2 18.76 7.56 -21.05
CA THR A 2 17.80 6.59 -21.60
C THR A 2 16.43 6.88 -20.98
N ASP A 3 15.37 6.93 -21.78
CA ASP A 3 14.02 7.13 -21.24
C ASP A 3 13.58 5.91 -20.40
N PHE A 4 12.61 6.13 -19.51
CA PHE A 4 12.15 5.10 -18.57
C PHE A 4 11.75 3.78 -19.26
N PHE A 5 11.05 3.84 -20.39
CA PHE A 5 10.55 2.64 -21.07
C PHE A 5 11.69 1.84 -21.68
N SER A 6 12.63 2.50 -22.36
CA SER A 6 13.84 1.85 -22.87
C SER A 6 14.68 1.22 -21.75
N ALA A 7 14.77 1.88 -20.59
CA ALA A 7 15.48 1.34 -19.42
C ALA A 7 14.75 0.14 -18.80
N PHE A 8 13.42 0.20 -18.68
CA PHE A 8 12.60 -0.90 -18.21
C PHE A 8 12.70 -2.11 -19.14
N ASP A 9 12.60 -1.90 -20.45
CA ASP A 9 12.66 -2.96 -21.46
C ASP A 9 14.02 -3.65 -21.50
N ALA A 10 15.10 -2.89 -21.33
CA ALA A 10 16.45 -3.44 -21.26
C ALA A 10 16.65 -4.38 -20.05
N GLU A 11 15.93 -4.14 -18.96
CA GLU A 11 16.03 -4.94 -17.72
C GLU A 11 14.93 -5.99 -17.59
N ARG A 12 13.88 -5.94 -18.45
CA ARG A 12 12.66 -6.75 -18.34
C ARG A 12 12.91 -8.23 -18.14
N TRP A 13 13.90 -8.77 -18.86
CA TRP A 13 14.25 -10.18 -18.79
C TRP A 13 14.79 -10.62 -17.41
N PHE A 14 15.39 -9.71 -16.63
CA PHE A 14 15.99 -10.05 -15.33
C PHE A 14 14.96 -10.19 -14.20
N PHE A 15 13.71 -9.77 -14.43
CA PHE A 15 12.66 -9.83 -13.42
C PHE A 15 11.34 -10.45 -13.95
N THR A 16 11.40 -11.10 -15.11
CA THR A 16 10.33 -11.96 -15.62
C THR A 16 10.78 -13.41 -15.53
N PHE A 17 10.08 -14.19 -14.72
CA PHE A 17 10.38 -15.60 -14.49
C PHE A 17 9.27 -16.45 -15.08
N MET A 18 9.66 -17.45 -15.86
CA MET A 18 8.75 -18.36 -16.55
C MET A 18 8.58 -19.65 -15.76
N ASP A 19 7.44 -20.32 -15.96
CA ASP A 19 7.19 -21.65 -15.43
C ASP A 19 8.24 -22.65 -15.95
N GLU A 20 8.66 -23.58 -15.09
CA GLU A 20 9.70 -24.56 -15.42
C GLU A 20 9.21 -25.58 -16.46
N ASP A 21 7.93 -25.94 -16.41
CA ASP A 21 7.26 -26.90 -17.30
C ASP A 21 6.72 -26.20 -18.56
N ASP A 22 6.21 -24.97 -18.45
CA ASP A 22 5.73 -24.15 -19.58
C ASP A 22 6.42 -22.78 -19.65
N LYS A 23 7.56 -22.74 -20.35
CA LYS A 23 8.39 -21.54 -20.53
C LYS A 23 7.73 -20.40 -21.32
N THR A 24 6.47 -20.56 -21.73
CA THR A 24 5.69 -19.49 -22.36
C THR A 24 4.82 -18.71 -21.37
N LEU A 25 4.69 -19.21 -20.13
CA LEU A 25 3.82 -18.62 -19.12
C LEU A 25 4.65 -18.07 -17.96
N PRO A 26 4.55 -16.76 -17.65
CA PRO A 26 5.25 -16.20 -16.51
C PRO A 26 4.63 -16.68 -15.20
N VAL A 27 5.46 -16.96 -14.20
CA VAL A 27 5.06 -17.22 -12.80
C VAL A 27 5.22 -15.96 -11.94
N GLN A 28 6.16 -15.10 -12.33
CA GLN A 28 6.42 -13.80 -11.73
C GLN A 28 6.84 -12.80 -12.82
N GLN A 29 6.35 -11.56 -12.73
CA GLN A 29 6.75 -10.45 -13.60
C GLN A 29 6.67 -9.11 -12.88
N VAL A 30 7.31 -8.07 -13.42
CA VAL A 30 7.20 -6.70 -12.91
C VAL A 30 6.39 -5.85 -13.87
N GLY A 31 5.59 -4.96 -13.31
CA GLY A 31 4.79 -3.99 -14.03
C GLY A 31 4.30 -2.90 -13.09
N ILE A 32 3.12 -2.33 -13.36
CA ILE A 32 2.53 -1.29 -12.52
C ILE A 32 1.55 -1.93 -11.53
N VAL A 33 1.91 -1.91 -10.24
CA VAL A 33 1.05 -2.36 -9.14
C VAL A 33 0.51 -1.15 -8.41
N ALA A 34 -0.73 -1.24 -7.93
CA ALA A 34 -1.21 -0.40 -6.84
C ALA A 34 -1.73 -1.28 -5.71
N VAL A 35 -1.45 -0.88 -4.47
CA VAL A 35 -1.95 -1.52 -3.25
C VAL A 35 -2.55 -0.46 -2.33
N PHE A 36 -3.73 -0.75 -1.80
CA PHE A 36 -4.48 0.10 -0.89
C PHE A 36 -4.81 -0.69 0.37
N HIS A 37 -4.38 -0.19 1.53
CA HIS A 37 -4.68 -0.80 2.82
C HIS A 37 -5.78 0.00 3.52
N LEU A 38 -6.90 -0.67 3.79
CA LEU A 38 -8.13 -0.06 4.25
C LEU A 38 -8.52 -0.62 5.62
N ILE A 39 -8.97 0.27 6.50
CA ILE A 39 -9.59 -0.11 7.77
C ILE A 39 -11.11 0.02 7.67
N ASP A 40 -11.80 -0.80 8.46
CA ASP A 40 -13.25 -0.88 8.57
C ASP A 40 -13.97 -1.14 7.23
N ALA A 41 -13.28 -1.74 6.27
CA ALA A 41 -13.82 -1.91 4.92
C ALA A 41 -14.90 -3.00 4.84
N TYR A 42 -15.08 -3.79 5.90
CA TYR A 42 -16.19 -4.72 6.08
C TYR A 42 -17.56 -4.01 6.23
N ILE A 43 -17.59 -2.72 6.57
CA ILE A 43 -18.83 -1.94 6.73
C ILE A 43 -19.48 -1.72 5.36
N PRO A 44 -20.83 -1.84 5.21
CA PRO A 44 -21.51 -1.78 3.91
C PRO A 44 -21.17 -0.54 3.06
N VAL A 45 -21.10 0.65 3.67
CA VAL A 45 -20.75 1.89 2.95
C VAL A 45 -19.32 1.86 2.41
N ARG A 46 -18.40 1.19 3.11
CA ARG A 46 -17.00 1.02 2.69
C ARG A 46 -16.86 -0.06 1.63
N ARG A 47 -17.64 -1.15 1.71
CA ARG A 47 -17.74 -2.18 0.66
C ARG A 47 -18.21 -1.60 -0.67
N LYS A 48 -19.12 -0.62 -0.64
CA LYS A 48 -19.50 0.11 -1.85
C LYS A 48 -18.30 0.76 -2.54
N GLY A 49 -17.38 1.36 -1.78
CA GLY A 49 -16.14 1.92 -2.32
C GLY A 49 -15.27 0.89 -3.05
N ILE A 50 -15.16 -0.34 -2.52
CA ILE A 50 -14.46 -1.45 -3.17
C ILE A 50 -15.15 -1.83 -4.49
N ALA A 51 -16.47 -1.98 -4.45
CA ALA A 51 -17.28 -2.33 -5.61
C ALA A 51 -17.19 -1.26 -6.73
N ASP A 52 -17.19 0.02 -6.35
CA ASP A 52 -17.06 1.15 -7.27
C ASP A 52 -15.63 1.23 -7.85
N ALA A 53 -14.59 0.99 -7.04
CA ALA A 53 -13.21 0.95 -7.51
C ALA A 53 -12.98 -0.21 -8.50
N PHE A 54 -13.57 -1.38 -8.24
CA PHE A 54 -13.56 -2.48 -9.19
C PHE A 54 -14.31 -2.12 -10.49
N SER A 55 -15.41 -1.36 -10.39
CA SER A 55 -16.14 -0.87 -11.56
C SER A 55 -15.28 0.06 -12.41
N LEU A 56 -14.55 0.99 -11.80
CA LEU A 56 -13.61 1.85 -12.53
C LEU A 56 -12.50 1.04 -13.22
N TYR A 57 -11.96 0.01 -12.57
CA TYR A 57 -10.96 -0.86 -13.19
C TYR A 57 -11.56 -1.60 -14.39
N HIS A 58 -12.77 -2.15 -14.24
CA HIS A 58 -13.47 -2.87 -15.31
C HIS A 58 -13.83 -1.95 -16.49
N ASP A 59 -14.21 -0.69 -16.25
CA ASP A 59 -14.51 0.25 -17.33
C ASP A 59 -13.28 0.56 -18.20
N LEU A 60 -12.07 0.52 -17.61
CA LEU A 60 -10.81 0.78 -18.30
C LEU A 60 -10.19 -0.46 -18.93
N TYR A 61 -10.25 -1.60 -18.24
CA TYR A 61 -9.46 -2.81 -18.56
C TYR A 61 -10.29 -4.10 -18.58
N GLY A 62 -11.62 -4.01 -18.45
CA GLY A 62 -12.51 -5.15 -18.36
C GLY A 62 -12.52 -6.03 -19.61
N ASP A 63 -12.21 -5.47 -20.78
CA ASP A 63 -12.04 -6.21 -22.04
C ASP A 63 -10.82 -7.13 -22.04
N LYS A 64 -9.81 -6.87 -21.19
CA LYS A 64 -8.60 -7.69 -21.02
C LYS A 64 -8.78 -8.84 -20.05
N LEU A 65 -9.78 -8.75 -19.17
CA LEU A 65 -10.04 -9.74 -18.12
C LEU A 65 -10.79 -10.95 -18.70
N LYS A 66 -10.33 -12.16 -18.35
CA LYS A 66 -10.96 -13.41 -18.82
C LYS A 66 -11.88 -14.03 -17.78
N GLY A 67 -11.71 -13.69 -16.51
CA GLY A 67 -12.50 -14.20 -15.38
C GLY A 67 -11.71 -14.18 -14.08
N GLY A 68 -11.99 -15.12 -13.18
CA GLY A 68 -11.30 -15.17 -11.90
C GLY A 68 -11.95 -16.10 -10.87
N TYR A 69 -11.71 -15.86 -9.59
CA TYR A 69 -12.28 -16.64 -8.49
C TYR A 69 -12.95 -15.76 -7.44
N ARG A 70 -13.77 -16.39 -6.60
CA ARG A 70 -14.36 -15.82 -5.37
C ARG A 70 -14.29 -16.86 -4.25
N GLU A 71 -14.06 -16.39 -3.02
CA GLU A 71 -13.98 -17.24 -1.84
C GLU A 71 -15.30 -18.00 -1.59
N ASP A 72 -16.45 -17.34 -1.68
CA ASP A 72 -17.78 -17.98 -1.50
C ASP A 72 -18.09 -19.08 -2.53
N LYS A 73 -17.30 -19.15 -3.60
CA LYS A 73 -17.36 -20.17 -4.65
C LYS A 73 -16.17 -21.13 -4.62
N ARG A 74 -15.58 -21.32 -3.43
CA ARG A 74 -14.46 -22.22 -3.11
C ARG A 74 -13.19 -21.90 -3.89
N MET A 75 -12.99 -20.63 -4.25
CA MET A 75 -11.83 -20.14 -5.02
C MET A 75 -11.58 -20.87 -6.35
N ILE A 76 -12.60 -21.53 -6.90
CA ILE A 76 -12.50 -22.18 -8.21
C ILE A 76 -12.48 -21.10 -9.30
N ILE A 77 -11.51 -21.15 -10.21
CA ILE A 77 -11.42 -20.22 -11.35
C ILE A 77 -12.61 -20.42 -12.28
N ARG A 78 -13.24 -19.32 -12.71
CA ARG A 78 -14.34 -19.31 -13.68
C ARG A 78 -14.14 -18.18 -14.70
N PRO A 79 -14.46 -18.41 -15.97
CA PRO A 79 -14.48 -17.35 -16.97
C PRO A 79 -15.65 -16.40 -16.71
N PHE A 80 -15.56 -15.16 -17.21
CA PHE A 80 -16.66 -14.18 -17.09
C PHE A 80 -17.97 -14.62 -17.75
N SER A 81 -17.92 -15.51 -18.75
CA SER A 81 -19.11 -16.15 -19.34
C SER A 81 -19.92 -16.98 -18.33
N LYS A 82 -19.33 -17.36 -17.20
CA LYS A 82 -19.98 -18.12 -16.11
C LYS A 82 -20.19 -17.29 -14.84
N MET A 83 -19.50 -16.17 -14.72
CA MET A 83 -19.52 -15.30 -13.53
C MET A 83 -19.20 -13.88 -13.99
N ASN A 84 -20.21 -13.15 -14.44
CA ASN A 84 -20.02 -11.84 -15.03
C ASN A 84 -19.63 -10.77 -13.99
N PHE A 85 -19.26 -9.60 -14.49
CA PHE A 85 -18.88 -8.44 -13.69
C PHE A 85 -19.90 -8.08 -12.59
N ASP A 86 -21.20 -8.06 -12.92
CA ASP A 86 -22.26 -7.75 -11.94
C ASP A 86 -22.28 -8.74 -10.76
N ALA A 87 -21.98 -10.02 -11.00
CA ALA A 87 -21.94 -11.02 -9.94
C ALA A 87 -20.84 -10.74 -8.91
N TYR A 88 -19.68 -10.20 -9.33
CA TYR A 88 -18.62 -9.78 -8.42
C TYR A 88 -19.02 -8.53 -7.64
N ARG A 89 -19.62 -7.53 -8.31
CA ARG A 89 -20.10 -6.33 -7.64
C ARG A 89 -21.15 -6.66 -6.57
N ASP A 90 -22.12 -7.49 -6.92
CA ASP A 90 -23.15 -7.97 -6.01
C ASP A 90 -22.58 -8.75 -4.83
N TYR A 91 -21.53 -9.55 -5.04
CA TYR A 91 -20.85 -10.24 -3.95
C TYR A 91 -20.27 -9.28 -2.93
N VAL A 92 -19.54 -8.26 -3.38
CA VAL A 92 -18.97 -7.25 -2.49
C VAL A 92 -20.09 -6.54 -1.73
N LEU A 93 -21.17 -6.14 -2.41
CA LEU A 93 -22.24 -5.34 -1.81
C LEU A 93 -23.18 -6.12 -0.87
N LYS A 94 -23.47 -7.38 -1.20
CA LYS A 94 -24.50 -8.19 -0.49
C LYS A 94 -23.93 -9.07 0.61
N THR A 95 -22.60 -9.27 0.64
CA THR A 95 -21.98 -10.08 1.69
C THR A 95 -22.18 -9.38 3.04
N SER A 96 -22.44 -10.16 4.08
CA SER A 96 -22.56 -9.66 5.46
C SER A 96 -21.21 -9.14 5.97
N PRO A 97 -21.16 -8.07 6.79
CA PRO A 97 -19.95 -7.65 7.50
C PRO A 97 -19.29 -8.76 8.35
N MET A 98 -20.05 -9.81 8.69
CA MET A 98 -19.58 -10.97 9.46
C MET A 98 -18.82 -12.00 8.62
N ASN A 99 -18.77 -11.85 7.30
CA ASN A 99 -18.10 -12.76 6.38
C ASN A 99 -17.02 -12.01 5.59
N ALA A 100 -15.91 -12.67 5.29
CA ALA A 100 -14.89 -12.14 4.40
C ALA A 100 -15.42 -11.92 2.98
N VAL A 101 -14.76 -11.01 2.26
CA VAL A 101 -14.90 -10.81 0.82
C VAL A 101 -13.50 -10.99 0.23
N GLU A 102 -13.31 -12.08 -0.49
CA GLU A 102 -12.09 -12.31 -1.25
C GLU A 102 -12.41 -12.71 -2.69
N PHE A 103 -11.78 -12.00 -3.63
CA PHE A 103 -11.85 -12.34 -5.04
C PHE A 103 -10.63 -11.83 -5.80
N LYS A 104 -10.35 -12.45 -6.94
CA LYS A 104 -9.36 -11.99 -7.91
C LYS A 104 -9.95 -12.12 -9.31
N CYS A 105 -9.91 -11.05 -10.10
CA CYS A 105 -10.16 -11.07 -11.54
C CYS A 105 -8.84 -10.92 -12.28
N MET A 106 -8.67 -11.63 -13.39
CA MET A 106 -7.38 -11.81 -14.05
C MET A 106 -7.50 -12.04 -15.56
N SER A 107 -6.49 -11.60 -16.32
CA SER A 107 -6.36 -11.87 -17.77
C SER A 107 -5.84 -13.26 -18.09
N GLN A 108 -5.11 -13.90 -17.16
CA GLN A 108 -4.67 -15.29 -17.28
C GLN A 108 -5.43 -16.16 -16.27
N LEU A 109 -6.29 -17.06 -16.75
CA LEU A 109 -7.11 -17.92 -15.90
C LEU A 109 -6.32 -19.11 -15.33
N SER A 110 -5.28 -18.81 -14.55
CA SER A 110 -4.44 -19.79 -13.86
C SER A 110 -4.10 -19.30 -12.46
N LEU A 111 -4.10 -20.20 -11.49
CA LEU A 111 -3.55 -19.93 -10.16
C LEU A 111 -2.02 -20.08 -10.14
N GLY A 112 -1.44 -20.84 -11.08
CA GLY A 112 0.01 -21.07 -11.18
C GLY A 112 0.77 -20.05 -12.03
N HIS A 113 0.08 -19.14 -12.73
CA HIS A 113 0.73 -18.18 -13.63
C HIS A 113 0.35 -16.74 -13.29
N ALA A 114 1.28 -15.81 -13.53
CA ALA A 114 1.06 -14.39 -13.44
C ALA A 114 0.11 -13.91 -14.55
N SER A 115 -0.55 -12.77 -14.31
CA SER A 115 -1.48 -12.15 -15.25
C SER A 115 -1.04 -10.74 -15.60
N ASP A 116 -1.26 -10.34 -16.85
CA ASP A 116 -0.96 -8.99 -17.32
C ASP A 116 -1.94 -7.95 -16.79
N TYR A 117 -3.18 -8.36 -16.48
CA TYR A 117 -4.20 -7.51 -15.88
C TYR A 117 -4.81 -8.26 -14.71
N MET A 118 -4.89 -7.60 -13.56
CA MET A 118 -5.41 -8.19 -12.34
C MET A 118 -6.07 -7.15 -11.46
N PHE A 119 -7.21 -7.49 -10.87
CA PHE A 119 -7.80 -6.76 -9.75
C PHE A 119 -8.12 -7.77 -8.64
N GLY A 120 -7.69 -7.49 -7.42
CA GLY A 120 -7.80 -8.40 -6.29
C GLY A 120 -8.24 -7.68 -5.02
N VAL A 121 -9.03 -8.36 -4.21
CA VAL A 121 -9.50 -7.88 -2.91
C VAL A 121 -9.37 -9.01 -1.91
N PHE A 122 -8.83 -8.68 -0.74
CA PHE A 122 -9.02 -9.44 0.48
C PHE A 122 -9.56 -8.50 1.56
N SER A 123 -10.81 -8.70 1.97
CA SER A 123 -11.45 -7.95 3.04
C SER A 123 -11.93 -8.94 4.11
N PRO A 124 -11.29 -8.96 5.30
CA PRO A 124 -11.63 -9.93 6.34
C PRO A 124 -13.02 -9.66 6.94
N GLU A 125 -13.50 -10.60 7.74
CA GLU A 125 -14.67 -10.41 8.60
C GLU A 125 -14.45 -9.23 9.55
N GLY A 126 -15.51 -8.48 9.84
CA GLY A 126 -15.41 -7.33 10.74
C GLY A 126 -14.97 -7.69 12.16
N TRP A 127 -15.44 -8.83 12.69
CA TRP A 127 -14.99 -9.30 14.01
C TRP A 127 -13.50 -9.67 13.99
N PHE A 128 -13.02 -10.27 12.89
CA PHE A 128 -11.64 -10.69 12.76
C PHE A 128 -10.71 -9.47 12.66
N GLU A 129 -11.11 -8.47 11.86
CA GLU A 129 -10.42 -7.19 11.79
C GLU A 129 -10.32 -6.49 13.16
N GLN A 130 -11.42 -6.47 13.92
CA GLN A 130 -11.46 -5.81 15.23
C GLN A 130 -10.57 -6.47 16.28
N ILE A 131 -10.49 -7.82 16.27
CA ILE A 131 -9.71 -8.61 17.22
C ILE A 131 -8.24 -8.65 16.82
N HIS A 132 -7.95 -9.02 15.58
CA HIS A 132 -6.59 -9.31 15.10
C HIS A 132 -5.91 -8.12 14.44
N LYS A 133 -6.60 -6.98 14.34
CA LYS A 133 -6.02 -5.74 13.79
C LYS A 133 -5.42 -5.89 12.39
N THR A 134 -5.81 -6.92 11.64
CA THR A 134 -5.51 -7.04 10.19
C THR A 134 -6.25 -5.93 9.41
N PHE A 135 -6.15 -5.85 8.09
CA PHE A 135 -6.88 -4.86 7.30
C PHE A 135 -7.33 -5.43 5.97
N THR A 136 -8.18 -4.68 5.28
CA THR A 136 -8.57 -4.98 3.91
C THR A 136 -7.46 -4.51 2.97
N THR A 137 -7.13 -5.36 2.00
CA THR A 137 -6.19 -5.04 0.91
C THR A 137 -6.94 -5.05 -0.42
N VAL A 138 -6.85 -3.95 -1.16
CA VAL A 138 -7.28 -3.86 -2.56
C VAL A 138 -6.04 -3.66 -3.41
N ARG A 139 -5.93 -4.46 -4.48
CA ARG A 139 -4.78 -4.43 -5.38
C ARG A 139 -5.21 -4.48 -6.83
N PHE A 140 -4.40 -3.87 -7.68
CA PHE A 140 -4.45 -4.17 -9.10
C PHE A 140 -3.07 -4.18 -9.73
N TYR A 141 -2.97 -4.82 -10.88
CA TYR A 141 -1.78 -4.85 -11.73
C TYR A 141 -2.14 -4.45 -13.16
N LEU A 142 -1.21 -3.75 -13.80
CA LEU A 142 -1.24 -3.34 -15.20
C LEU A 142 0.15 -3.54 -15.83
N PRO A 143 0.23 -3.81 -17.14
CA PRO A 143 1.50 -3.75 -17.87
C PRO A 143 2.04 -2.32 -17.90
N VAL A 144 3.35 -2.16 -18.03
CA VAL A 144 4.00 -0.82 -18.10
C VAL A 144 3.53 -0.03 -19.33
N GLU A 145 3.12 -0.74 -20.38
CA GLU A 145 2.60 -0.15 -21.61
C GLU A 145 1.34 0.71 -21.37
N GLU A 146 0.57 0.45 -20.29
CA GLU A 146 -0.63 1.22 -19.97
C GLU A 146 -0.37 2.67 -19.55
N ILE A 147 0.88 2.99 -19.17
CA ILE A 147 1.28 4.36 -18.81
C ILE A 147 1.97 5.11 -19.97
N HIS A 148 2.04 4.53 -21.18
CA HIS A 148 2.57 5.22 -22.36
C HIS A 148 1.71 6.42 -22.77
N GLY A 149 2.36 7.52 -23.20
CA GLY A 149 1.68 8.72 -23.70
C GLY A 149 0.64 9.26 -22.70
N ASP A 150 -0.61 9.41 -23.14
CA ASP A 150 -1.72 9.89 -22.31
C ASP A 150 -2.14 8.88 -21.21
N GLY A 151 -1.63 7.64 -21.28
CA GLY A 151 -1.83 6.60 -20.28
C GLY A 151 -1.39 7.02 -18.88
N LYS A 152 -0.29 7.80 -18.75
CA LYS A 152 0.17 8.33 -17.46
C LYS A 152 -0.91 9.17 -16.76
N ALA A 153 -1.51 10.12 -17.46
CA ALA A 153 -2.53 11.00 -16.89
C ALA A 153 -3.82 10.22 -16.56
N ARG A 154 -4.19 9.26 -17.42
CA ARG A 154 -5.32 8.34 -17.16
C ARG A 154 -5.09 7.51 -15.91
N PHE A 155 -3.88 6.97 -15.73
CA PHE A 155 -3.47 6.20 -14.56
C PHE A 155 -3.54 7.03 -13.29
N GLU A 156 -3.00 8.25 -13.29
CA GLU A 156 -3.08 9.15 -12.13
C GLU A 156 -4.52 9.50 -11.76
N SER A 157 -5.36 9.83 -12.75
CA SER A 157 -6.78 10.10 -12.52
C SER A 157 -7.49 8.87 -11.94
N PHE A 158 -7.19 7.68 -12.46
CA PHE A 158 -7.72 6.42 -11.95
C PHE A 158 -7.29 6.16 -10.51
N LEU A 159 -6.00 6.33 -10.19
CA LEU A 159 -5.48 6.19 -8.82
C LEU A 159 -6.17 7.13 -7.84
N LEU A 160 -6.29 8.42 -8.18
CA LEU A 160 -6.93 9.41 -7.29
C LEU A 160 -8.42 9.13 -7.08
N LYS A 161 -9.13 8.63 -8.10
CA LYS A 161 -10.52 8.16 -7.95
C LYS A 161 -10.60 6.94 -7.04
N CYS A 162 -9.70 5.97 -7.19
CA CYS A 162 -9.59 4.84 -6.28
C CYS A 162 -9.30 5.30 -4.84
N CYS A 163 -8.39 6.25 -4.62
CA CYS A 163 -8.13 6.82 -3.30
C CYS A 163 -9.37 7.46 -2.68
N ALA A 164 -10.15 8.21 -3.45
CA ALA A 164 -11.39 8.85 -2.97
C ALA A 164 -12.47 7.81 -2.59
N LEU A 165 -12.61 6.75 -3.38
CA LEU A 165 -13.60 5.68 -3.15
C LEU A 165 -13.20 4.74 -2.02
N LEU A 166 -11.94 4.27 -2.03
CA LEU A 166 -11.43 3.28 -1.10
C LEU A 166 -11.02 3.90 0.24
N ARG A 167 -10.64 5.18 0.25
CA ARG A 167 -10.19 5.93 1.43
C ARG A 167 -9.12 5.15 2.21
N PRO A 168 -7.95 4.89 1.58
CA PRO A 168 -6.90 4.09 2.19
C PRO A 168 -6.33 4.75 3.44
N LEU A 169 -5.96 3.93 4.42
CA LEU A 169 -5.12 4.36 5.53
C LEU A 169 -3.72 4.70 5.00
N HIS A 170 -3.17 3.80 4.20
CA HIS A 170 -2.00 4.02 3.39
C HIS A 170 -1.96 3.07 2.20
N GLY A 171 -0.98 3.26 1.32
CA GLY A 171 -0.72 2.39 0.19
C GLY A 171 0.33 2.98 -0.71
N ALA A 172 0.61 2.31 -1.81
CA ALA A 172 1.54 2.80 -2.82
C ALA A 172 1.14 2.30 -4.21
N ALA A 173 1.62 2.98 -5.25
CA ALA A 173 1.54 2.50 -6.61
C ALA A 173 2.82 2.83 -7.38
N GLY A 174 3.21 1.97 -8.31
CA GLY A 174 4.45 2.12 -9.08
C GLY A 174 4.93 0.79 -9.61
N LEU A 175 6.25 0.65 -9.81
CA LEU A 175 6.82 -0.63 -10.21
C LEU A 175 6.67 -1.65 -9.08
N GLY A 176 6.10 -2.80 -9.39
CA GLY A 176 5.94 -3.86 -8.41
C GLY A 176 5.82 -5.24 -9.01
N ILE A 177 6.00 -6.23 -8.15
CA ILE A 177 5.99 -7.63 -8.52
C ILE A 177 4.54 -8.13 -8.62
N GLN A 178 4.24 -8.81 -9.72
CA GLN A 178 3.02 -9.56 -9.95
C GLN A 178 3.32 -11.04 -10.02
N GLU A 179 2.75 -11.76 -9.07
CA GLU A 179 2.96 -13.19 -8.92
C GLU A 179 1.69 -13.97 -9.29
N CYS A 180 1.87 -15.26 -9.50
CA CYS A 180 0.79 -16.23 -9.46
C CYS A 180 0.10 -16.28 -8.07
N HIS A 181 -0.96 -17.07 -7.94
CA HIS A 181 -1.61 -17.27 -6.63
C HIS A 181 -0.77 -18.15 -5.68
N ASN A 182 0.09 -19.03 -6.22
CA ASN A 182 1.04 -19.82 -5.43
C ASN A 182 2.34 -19.05 -5.15
N TRP A 183 2.24 -17.74 -4.89
CA TRP A 183 3.38 -16.85 -4.67
C TRP A 183 4.34 -17.31 -3.55
N GLY A 184 3.85 -18.09 -2.58
CA GLY A 184 4.68 -18.69 -1.53
C GLY A 184 5.84 -19.54 -2.04
N ASP A 185 5.72 -20.11 -3.25
CA ASP A 185 6.76 -20.93 -3.88
C ASP A 185 7.86 -20.06 -4.53
N TYR A 186 7.56 -18.78 -4.81
CA TYR A 186 8.42 -17.86 -5.55
C TYR A 186 9.05 -16.77 -4.69
N GLN A 187 8.83 -16.79 -3.37
CA GLN A 187 9.36 -15.78 -2.43
C GLN A 187 10.89 -15.62 -2.47
N THR A 188 11.65 -16.68 -2.80
CA THR A 188 13.11 -16.55 -2.99
C THR A 188 13.45 -15.67 -4.20
N ILE A 189 12.70 -15.81 -5.30
CA ILE A 189 12.88 -15.02 -6.51
C ILE A 189 12.40 -13.58 -6.27
N GLU A 190 11.31 -13.41 -5.54
CA GLU A 190 10.81 -12.11 -5.10
C GLU A 190 11.88 -11.36 -4.28
N TYR A 191 12.54 -12.06 -3.34
CA TYR A 191 13.63 -11.51 -2.52
C TYR A 191 14.80 -11.02 -3.37
N GLU A 192 15.26 -11.83 -4.32
CA GLU A 192 16.36 -11.48 -5.22
C GLU A 192 16.01 -10.28 -6.10
N THR A 193 14.79 -10.28 -6.66
CA THR A 193 14.28 -9.19 -7.51
C THR A 193 14.23 -7.87 -6.75
N ALA A 194 13.71 -7.88 -5.52
CA ALA A 194 13.63 -6.69 -4.68
C ALA A 194 15.02 -6.08 -4.42
N TRP A 195 16.01 -6.89 -4.05
CA TRP A 195 17.36 -6.37 -3.79
C TRP A 195 18.10 -5.91 -5.04
N ALA A 196 17.85 -6.53 -6.19
CA ALA A 196 18.38 -6.09 -7.48
C ALA A 196 17.75 -4.78 -7.97
N TYR A 197 16.47 -4.55 -7.65
CA TYR A 197 15.70 -3.38 -8.11
C TYR A 197 14.94 -2.72 -6.97
N ARG A 198 15.58 -1.78 -6.27
CA ARG A 198 15.04 -1.15 -5.05
C ARG A 198 13.80 -0.29 -5.28
N GLY A 199 13.50 0.05 -6.54
CA GLY A 199 12.27 0.76 -6.92
C GLY A 199 11.08 -0.17 -7.22
N VAL A 200 11.33 -1.48 -7.34
CA VAL A 200 10.30 -2.52 -7.53
C VAL A 200 9.83 -2.99 -6.16
N ASP A 201 8.57 -2.75 -5.83
CA ASP A 201 7.98 -3.14 -4.54
C ASP A 201 7.34 -4.53 -4.62
N LEU A 202 7.30 -5.25 -3.49
CA LEU A 202 6.67 -6.57 -3.36
C LEU A 202 5.14 -6.44 -3.43
N CYS A 203 4.60 -5.35 -2.87
CA CYS A 203 3.17 -5.08 -2.80
C CYS A 203 2.36 -6.30 -2.31
N THR A 204 2.73 -6.86 -1.17
CA THR A 204 2.18 -8.14 -0.66
C THR A 204 0.65 -8.17 -0.61
N PRO A 205 0.01 -9.33 -0.89
CA PRO A 205 -1.45 -9.45 -0.89
C PRO A 205 -2.06 -9.35 0.51
N THR A 206 -1.27 -9.64 1.54
CA THR A 206 -1.68 -9.63 2.94
C THR A 206 -0.83 -8.65 3.76
N GLY A 207 -1.42 -8.24 4.88
CA GLY A 207 -0.90 -7.22 5.76
C GLY A 207 -0.50 -7.75 7.13
N ASN A 208 0.26 -6.93 7.86
CA ASN A 208 0.58 -7.15 9.28
C ASN A 208 -0.15 -6.13 10.16
N GLU A 209 -0.64 -6.53 11.33
CA GLU A 209 -1.32 -5.63 12.27
C GLU A 209 -0.54 -4.36 12.60
N ALA A 210 0.79 -4.43 12.63
CA ALA A 210 1.68 -3.30 12.88
C ALA A 210 1.56 -2.18 11.84
N TRP A 211 1.05 -2.48 10.63
CA TRP A 211 0.90 -1.48 9.56
C TRP A 211 -0.31 -0.56 9.75
N ARG A 212 -1.09 -0.75 10.81
CA ARG A 212 -2.10 0.24 11.22
C ARG A 212 -1.50 1.50 11.86
N ASP A 213 -0.25 1.43 12.31
CA ASP A 213 0.40 2.52 13.06
C ASP A 213 1.33 3.36 12.18
N GLY A 214 1.49 2.99 10.90
CA GLY A 214 2.32 3.72 9.95
C GLY A 214 2.29 3.08 8.57
N TYR A 215 2.85 3.76 7.56
CA TYR A 215 2.90 3.19 6.22
C TYR A 215 3.98 2.11 6.09
N SER A 216 3.72 1.10 5.27
CA SER A 216 4.61 -0.04 5.00
C SER A 216 5.33 0.03 3.65
N ASN A 217 4.83 0.86 2.71
CA ASN A 217 5.29 0.90 1.32
C ASN A 217 5.52 2.33 0.85
N LEU A 218 6.57 2.52 0.05
CA LEU A 218 6.90 3.77 -0.64
C LEU A 218 7.31 3.41 -2.07
N ASN A 219 6.66 4.05 -3.04
CA ASN A 219 6.89 3.84 -4.47
C ASN A 219 6.56 5.14 -5.25
N TRP A 220 6.46 5.07 -6.58
CA TRP A 220 6.20 6.19 -7.48
C TRP A 220 5.07 7.09 -7.01
N TYR A 221 3.97 6.48 -6.55
CA TYR A 221 2.93 7.11 -5.76
C TYR A 221 2.90 6.52 -4.37
N THR A 222 2.80 7.36 -3.35
CA THR A 222 2.57 6.95 -1.96
C THR A 222 1.30 7.61 -1.45
N PHE A 223 0.34 6.82 -0.98
CA PHE A 223 -0.94 7.29 -0.47
C PHE A 223 -0.89 7.32 1.05
N LEU A 224 -1.23 8.46 1.63
CA LEU A 224 -1.30 8.62 3.08
C LEU A 224 -2.65 9.20 3.45
N ALA A 225 -3.28 8.62 4.47
CA ALA A 225 -4.46 9.20 5.07
C ALA A 225 -4.16 10.61 5.57
N HIS A 226 -5.16 11.47 5.47
CA HIS A 226 -5.08 12.88 5.82
C HIS A 226 -4.54 13.14 7.25
N HIS A 227 -4.71 12.19 8.17
CA HIS A 227 -4.46 12.39 9.60
C HIS A 227 -3.02 12.08 9.94
N TRP A 228 -2.35 11.29 9.10
CA TRP A 228 -0.92 11.11 9.14
C TRP A 228 -0.21 12.27 8.46
N ILE A 229 -0.64 12.66 7.26
CA ILE A 229 0.06 13.71 6.52
C ILE A 229 -0.04 15.07 7.22
N ALA A 230 -1.15 15.37 7.91
CA ALA A 230 -1.31 16.59 8.69
C ALA A 230 -0.31 16.71 9.86
N THR A 231 0.28 15.61 10.33
CA THR A 231 1.36 15.66 11.36
C THR A 231 2.68 16.19 10.81
N LEU A 232 2.84 16.23 9.48
CA LEU A 232 4.07 16.72 8.83
C LEU A 232 4.06 18.23 8.58
N GLY A 233 2.99 18.91 9.00
CA GLY A 233 2.74 20.33 8.75
C GLY A 233 1.64 20.56 7.72
N THR A 234 1.45 21.82 7.38
CA THR A 234 0.54 22.27 6.31
C THR A 234 0.99 21.76 4.93
N PRO A 235 0.08 21.66 3.94
CA PRO A 235 0.46 21.30 2.57
C PRO A 235 1.58 22.18 1.98
N GLU A 236 1.57 23.48 2.27
CA GLU A 236 2.58 24.44 1.83
C GLU A 236 3.94 24.19 2.49
N GLU A 237 3.96 23.89 3.79
CA GLU A 237 5.18 23.52 4.52
C GLU A 237 5.76 22.21 4.00
N LEU A 238 4.92 21.20 3.75
CA LEU A 238 5.37 19.92 3.19
C LEU A 238 5.93 20.11 1.77
N LYS A 239 5.27 20.91 0.94
CA LYS A 239 5.77 21.27 -0.40
C LYS A 239 7.12 21.98 -0.31
N THR A 240 7.26 22.93 0.62
CA THR A 240 8.51 23.65 0.87
C THR A 240 9.61 22.73 1.41
N LYS A 241 9.27 21.76 2.27
CA LYS A 241 10.21 20.76 2.80
C LYS A 241 10.73 19.83 1.70
N LEU A 242 9.87 19.42 0.77
CA LEU A 242 10.25 18.60 -0.38
C LEU A 242 11.12 19.38 -1.37
N ASN A 243 10.82 20.66 -1.58
CA ASN A 243 11.58 21.60 -2.42
C ASN A 243 12.02 21.04 -3.79
N ASP A 244 11.13 20.31 -4.46
CA ASP A 244 11.41 19.70 -5.76
C ASP A 244 10.12 19.63 -6.58
N GLU A 245 10.05 20.37 -7.68
CA GLU A 245 8.87 20.45 -8.54
C GLU A 245 8.57 19.12 -9.25
N ARG A 246 9.53 18.19 -9.32
CA ARG A 246 9.33 16.83 -9.83
C ARG A 246 8.49 15.98 -8.86
N ILE A 247 8.33 16.41 -7.61
CA ILE A 247 7.49 15.77 -6.62
C ILE A 247 6.15 16.50 -6.55
N ALA A 248 5.06 15.79 -6.83
CA ALA A 248 3.71 16.36 -6.75
C ALA A 248 2.99 15.90 -5.48
N LEU A 249 2.39 16.85 -4.76
CA LEU A 249 1.40 16.58 -3.71
C LEU A 249 0.01 16.67 -4.34
N LEU A 250 -0.71 15.56 -4.35
CA LEU A 250 -2.01 15.39 -4.99
C LEU A 250 -3.07 15.12 -3.91
N PRO A 251 -3.66 16.17 -3.30
CA PRO A 251 -4.66 16.01 -2.26
C PRO A 251 -5.95 15.40 -2.83
N TYR A 252 -6.60 14.57 -2.03
CA TYR A 252 -7.94 14.05 -2.25
C TYR A 252 -8.72 14.10 -0.94
N GLU A 253 -10.05 13.90 -0.98
CA GLU A 253 -10.95 14.12 0.16
C GLU A 253 -10.49 13.45 1.48
N TRP A 254 -9.85 12.29 1.39
CA TRP A 254 -9.44 11.47 2.55
C TRP A 254 -7.93 11.33 2.74
N GLY A 255 -7.11 12.14 2.06
CA GLY A 255 -5.65 12.02 2.14
C GLY A 255 -4.89 12.75 1.06
N THR A 256 -3.66 12.33 0.83
CA THR A 256 -2.80 12.91 -0.21
C THR A 256 -1.96 11.82 -0.83
N ALA A 257 -1.90 11.82 -2.16
CA ALA A 257 -0.95 11.02 -2.91
C ALA A 257 0.31 11.86 -3.16
N ILE A 258 1.47 11.30 -2.90
CA ILE A 258 2.76 11.91 -3.20
C ILE A 258 3.34 11.20 -4.42
N ARG A 259 3.50 11.92 -5.53
CA ARG A 259 4.10 11.39 -6.76
C ARG A 259 5.58 11.76 -6.82
N ALA A 260 6.47 10.78 -6.79
CA ALA A 260 7.92 10.95 -6.84
C ALA A 260 8.45 10.87 -8.28
N GLY A 261 8.36 11.97 -9.03
CA GLY A 261 8.85 12.06 -10.40
C GLY A 261 7.78 11.82 -11.47
N ASP A 262 8.15 12.07 -12.72
CA ASP A 262 7.26 11.90 -13.87
C ASP A 262 7.06 10.45 -14.32
N TRP A 263 8.00 9.57 -13.94
CA TRP A 263 8.02 8.15 -14.26
C TRP A 263 8.52 7.39 -13.03
N PRO A 264 8.11 6.13 -12.83
CA PRO A 264 8.65 5.33 -11.75
C PRO A 264 10.14 5.07 -11.99
N ALA A 265 10.90 4.87 -10.91
CA ALA A 265 12.32 4.56 -10.97
C ALA A 265 12.57 3.07 -10.67
N LEU A 266 13.44 2.41 -11.45
CA LEU A 266 13.80 0.99 -11.25
C LEU A 266 14.58 0.75 -9.95
N GLY A 267 15.47 1.67 -9.57
CA GLY A 267 16.31 1.50 -8.39
C GLY A 267 17.37 0.40 -8.54
N LYS A 268 17.93 0.21 -9.75
CA LYS A 268 18.84 -0.90 -10.06
C LYS A 268 20.10 -0.84 -9.19
N ALA A 269 20.39 -1.92 -8.47
CA ALA A 269 21.40 -2.00 -7.43
C ALA A 269 22.80 -1.58 -7.91
N GLU A 270 23.15 -1.93 -9.14
CA GLU A 270 24.48 -1.71 -9.72
C GLU A 270 24.71 -0.28 -10.23
N THR A 271 23.63 0.49 -10.46
CA THR A 271 23.73 1.77 -11.19
C THR A 271 23.07 2.95 -10.46
N ASP A 272 21.85 2.78 -9.98
CA ASP A 272 21.12 3.78 -9.21
C ASP A 272 20.24 3.09 -8.14
N PRO A 273 20.85 2.55 -7.08
CA PRO A 273 20.11 1.86 -6.02
C PRO A 273 19.19 2.78 -5.20
N THR A 274 19.41 4.09 -5.23
CA THR A 274 18.73 5.05 -4.35
C THR A 274 18.19 6.21 -5.18
N PRO A 275 17.09 6.01 -5.93
CA PRO A 275 16.53 7.05 -6.77
C PRO A 275 16.25 8.32 -5.96
N GLU A 276 16.83 9.44 -6.39
CA GLU A 276 16.87 10.69 -5.63
C GLU A 276 15.48 11.12 -5.10
N LEU A 277 14.45 11.02 -5.94
CA LEU A 277 13.09 11.44 -5.58
C LEU A 277 12.44 10.51 -4.56
N TYR A 278 12.75 9.21 -4.61
CA TYR A 278 12.25 8.25 -3.62
C TYR A 278 12.93 8.48 -2.28
N VAL A 279 14.23 8.79 -2.27
CA VAL A 279 14.97 9.20 -1.06
C VAL A 279 14.40 10.49 -0.47
N LYS A 280 14.11 11.50 -1.29
CA LYS A 280 13.50 12.76 -0.83
C LYS A 280 12.13 12.54 -0.19
N VAL A 281 11.24 11.80 -0.86
CA VAL A 281 9.92 11.48 -0.30
C VAL A 281 10.09 10.68 0.99
N ASN A 282 10.94 9.65 0.99
CA ASN A 282 11.23 8.84 2.17
C ASN A 282 11.62 9.72 3.36
N ASN A 283 12.58 10.62 3.19
CA ASN A 283 13.04 11.51 4.25
C ASN A 283 11.94 12.48 4.73
N ALA A 284 11.07 12.94 3.82
CA ALA A 284 10.00 13.87 4.15
C ALA A 284 8.92 13.23 5.04
N ILE A 285 8.59 11.96 4.78
CA ILE A 285 7.48 11.25 5.45
C ILE A 285 7.93 10.17 6.44
N ARG A 286 9.24 9.93 6.60
CA ARG A 286 9.83 8.82 7.38
C ARG A 286 9.22 8.65 8.78
N SER A 287 8.88 9.74 9.45
CA SER A 287 8.28 9.73 10.79
C SER A 287 6.92 8.99 10.83
N LEU A 288 6.24 8.84 9.69
CA LEU A 288 4.96 8.13 9.56
C LEU A 288 5.12 6.64 9.22
N ARG A 289 6.35 6.18 9.00
CA ARG A 289 6.62 4.80 8.59
C ARG A 289 6.47 3.86 9.77
N VAL A 290 6.00 2.64 9.53
CA VAL A 290 6.09 1.60 10.56
C VAL A 290 7.53 1.43 11.03
N GLN A 291 7.73 1.18 12.33
CA GLN A 291 9.08 0.91 12.83
C GLN A 291 9.46 -0.55 12.59
N ASP A 292 8.52 -1.47 12.75
CA ASP A 292 8.71 -2.87 12.44
C ASP A 292 7.65 -3.31 11.43
N ILE A 293 8.09 -3.70 10.23
CA ILE A 293 7.20 -4.23 9.19
C ILE A 293 6.85 -5.72 9.40
N GLY A 294 7.55 -6.40 10.32
CA GLY A 294 7.48 -7.85 10.48
C GLY A 294 8.24 -8.59 9.37
N SER A 295 7.89 -9.85 9.14
CA SER A 295 8.43 -10.64 8.02
C SER A 295 7.54 -10.49 6.79
N LEU A 296 8.11 -10.12 5.66
CA LEU A 296 7.38 -10.05 4.38
C LEU A 296 7.14 -11.43 3.75
N HIS A 297 7.95 -12.43 4.10
CA HIS A 297 7.83 -13.80 3.62
C HIS A 297 7.55 -14.81 4.73
N TYR A 298 7.10 -15.99 4.31
CA TYR A 298 6.98 -17.14 5.20
C TYR A 298 8.35 -17.69 5.58
N GLY A 299 8.39 -18.46 6.68
CA GLY A 299 9.58 -19.21 7.04
C GLY A 299 9.95 -20.21 5.95
N SER A 300 11.22 -20.23 5.57
CA SER A 300 11.76 -21.24 4.66
C SER A 300 11.73 -22.62 5.32
N ILE A 301 11.30 -23.62 4.54
CA ILE A 301 11.34 -25.04 4.96
C ILE A 301 12.58 -25.74 4.38
N ALA A 302 13.07 -25.30 3.22
CA ALA A 302 14.17 -25.95 2.50
C ALA A 302 15.53 -25.22 2.61
N GLY A 303 15.62 -24.16 3.42
CA GLY A 303 16.84 -23.37 3.65
C GLY A 303 17.08 -22.25 2.62
N GLU A 304 16.17 -22.05 1.67
CA GLU A 304 16.21 -20.95 0.71
C GLU A 304 16.09 -19.58 1.37
N VAL A 305 16.74 -18.57 0.77
CA VAL A 305 16.73 -17.21 1.31
C VAL A 305 15.38 -16.57 1.01
N ARG A 306 14.76 -16.05 2.07
CA ARG A 306 13.52 -15.28 2.01
C ARG A 306 13.66 -14.06 2.90
N PHE A 307 12.77 -13.09 2.72
CA PHE A 307 12.63 -12.00 3.69
C PHE A 307 12.28 -12.59 5.06
N ASN A 308 13.09 -12.24 6.04
CA ASN A 308 12.87 -12.49 7.46
C ASN A 308 12.66 -11.13 8.16
N PRO A 309 12.35 -11.08 9.46
CA PRO A 309 12.12 -9.80 10.15
C PRO A 309 13.24 -8.77 9.97
N LEU A 310 14.52 -9.18 10.02
CA LEU A 310 15.66 -8.29 9.82
C LEU A 310 15.71 -7.73 8.39
N THR A 311 15.74 -8.61 7.40
CA THR A 311 15.87 -8.21 5.98
C THR A 311 14.65 -7.45 5.49
N SER A 312 13.46 -7.73 6.02
CA SER A 312 12.24 -6.96 5.75
C SER A 312 12.34 -5.53 6.28
N ASN A 313 12.88 -5.36 7.49
CA ASN A 313 13.10 -4.04 8.08
C ASN A 313 14.24 -3.26 7.42
N LEU A 314 15.23 -3.95 6.84
CA LEU A 314 16.23 -3.35 5.97
C LEU A 314 15.61 -2.92 4.62
N TRP A 315 14.72 -3.73 4.05
CA TRP A 315 13.98 -3.40 2.84
C TRP A 315 13.09 -2.17 3.01
N LEU A 316 12.36 -2.08 4.13
CA LEU A 316 11.57 -0.91 4.51
C LEU A 316 12.43 0.37 4.54
N ARG A 317 13.72 0.24 4.86
CA ARG A 317 14.71 1.31 5.02
C ARG A 317 15.73 1.39 3.89
N ARG A 318 15.45 0.78 2.74
CA ARG A 318 16.37 0.73 1.59
C ARG A 318 16.80 2.09 1.03
N PHE A 319 16.11 3.17 1.41
CA PHE A 319 16.41 4.56 1.05
C PHE A 319 16.95 5.41 2.22
N ASP A 320 17.12 4.81 3.40
CA ASP A 320 17.72 5.48 4.55
C ASP A 320 19.26 5.41 4.47
N THR A 321 19.92 6.33 5.17
CA THR A 321 21.38 6.27 5.37
C THR A 321 21.76 5.15 6.36
N PRO A 322 23.01 4.65 6.32
CA PRO A 322 23.47 3.66 7.29
C PRO A 322 23.33 4.11 8.76
N GLN A 323 23.49 5.40 9.03
CA GLN A 323 23.32 5.97 10.36
C GLN A 323 21.87 5.89 10.84
N GLU A 324 20.91 6.20 9.96
CA GLU A 324 19.48 6.13 10.26
C GLU A 324 19.02 4.67 10.46
N ILE A 325 19.57 3.74 9.68
CA ILE A 325 19.33 2.31 9.89
C ILE A 325 19.85 1.87 11.27
N LYS A 326 21.09 2.22 11.63
CA LYS A 326 21.69 1.89 12.94
C LYS A 326 20.97 2.56 14.12
N ALA A 327 20.29 3.68 13.88
CA ALA A 327 19.48 4.34 14.90
C ALA A 327 18.28 3.48 15.31
N VAL A 328 17.77 2.64 14.41
CA VAL A 328 16.54 1.85 14.62
C VAL A 328 16.77 0.34 14.67
N ILE A 329 17.78 -0.20 13.99
CA ILE A 329 18.11 -1.63 14.02
C ILE A 329 19.42 -1.80 14.80
N ASP A 330 19.41 -2.65 15.82
CA ASP A 330 20.60 -2.96 16.61
C ASP A 330 21.55 -3.95 15.89
N GLU A 331 22.73 -4.18 16.48
CA GLU A 331 23.74 -5.09 15.91
C GLU A 331 23.27 -6.56 15.89
N ALA A 332 22.28 -6.91 16.71
CA ALA A 332 21.67 -8.24 16.73
C ALA A 332 20.53 -8.38 15.70
N GLY A 333 20.21 -7.31 14.97
CA GLY A 333 19.16 -7.28 13.95
C GLY A 333 17.75 -7.05 14.48
N ASN A 334 17.60 -6.65 15.75
CA ASN A 334 16.30 -6.31 16.32
C ASN A 334 15.96 -4.85 16.07
N VAL A 335 14.67 -4.58 15.81
CA VAL A 335 14.14 -3.23 15.76
C VAL A 335 14.07 -2.68 17.19
N LYS A 336 14.79 -1.60 17.45
CA LYS A 336 14.76 -0.83 18.70
C LYS A 336 13.36 -0.25 18.84
N ALA A 337 12.55 -0.86 19.70
CA ALA A 337 11.25 -0.34 20.05
C ALA A 337 11.43 0.98 20.81
N ASP A 338 11.15 2.11 20.14
CA ASP A 338 10.19 3.14 20.57
C ASP A 338 10.50 4.48 19.91
N GLU A 339 9.64 4.88 18.97
CA GLU A 339 9.18 6.26 18.77
C GLU A 339 7.91 6.17 17.93
N ARG A 340 6.81 5.72 18.56
CA ARG A 340 5.48 5.77 17.92
C ARG A 340 5.09 7.23 17.71
N HIS A 341 4.99 7.65 16.46
CA HIS A 341 4.56 9.00 16.10
C HIS A 341 3.03 9.06 16.14
N PHE A 342 2.49 9.32 17.32
CA PHE A 342 1.06 9.62 17.45
C PHE A 342 0.77 11.06 17.01
N LEU A 343 -0.37 11.28 16.35
CA LEU A 343 -0.86 12.63 16.03
C LEU A 343 -1.09 13.38 17.35
N ARG A 344 -0.40 14.51 17.50
CA ARG A 344 -0.45 15.40 18.66
C ARG A 344 -0.93 16.77 18.20
N MET A 345 -1.90 17.33 18.89
CA MET A 345 -2.48 18.63 18.60
C MET A 345 -2.59 19.44 19.89
N PRO A 346 -2.15 20.71 19.92
CA PRO A 346 -2.35 21.54 21.10
C PRO A 346 -3.83 21.93 21.25
N SER A 347 -4.25 22.20 22.49
CA SER A 347 -5.53 22.85 22.79
C SER A 347 -5.74 24.11 21.96
N GLY A 348 -7.00 24.43 21.68
CA GLY A 348 -7.39 25.56 20.84
C GLY A 348 -7.31 25.26 19.34
N THR A 349 -6.68 24.16 18.93
CA THR A 349 -6.72 23.73 17.53
C THR A 349 -8.03 23.02 17.25
N PRO A 350 -8.74 23.33 16.14
CA PRO A 350 -9.83 22.49 15.67
C PRO A 350 -9.32 21.06 15.48
N CYS A 351 -10.06 20.11 16.06
CA CYS A 351 -9.75 18.70 16.02
C CYS A 351 -9.67 18.30 14.55
N PRO A 352 -8.48 17.90 14.07
CA PRO A 352 -8.32 17.66 12.66
C PRO A 352 -9.10 16.42 12.26
N TRP A 353 -9.34 15.46 13.17
CA TRP A 353 -9.96 14.17 12.83
C TRP A 353 -10.84 13.58 13.94
N PRO A 354 -12.04 13.06 13.57
CA PRO A 354 -12.89 12.34 14.50
C PRO A 354 -12.11 11.18 15.13
N GLY A 355 -12.14 11.08 16.44
CA GLY A 355 -11.32 10.08 17.11
C GLY A 355 -11.43 10.13 18.62
N ILE A 356 -10.81 9.14 19.25
CA ILE A 356 -10.51 9.10 20.66
C ILE A 356 -9.13 9.70 20.86
N TRP A 357 -9.05 10.71 21.69
CA TRP A 357 -7.84 11.44 22.06
C TRP A 357 -7.61 11.34 23.57
N ILE A 358 -6.36 11.52 23.99
CA ILE A 358 -6.00 11.65 25.40
C ILE A 358 -5.16 12.92 25.61
N CYS A 359 -5.28 13.54 26.77
CA CYS A 359 -4.38 14.59 27.21
C CYS A 359 -3.07 13.93 27.70
N GLU A 360 -1.91 14.34 27.15
CA GLU A 360 -0.62 13.78 27.58
C GLU A 360 -0.18 14.32 28.95
N GLU A 361 -0.45 15.59 29.21
CA GLU A 361 -0.05 16.29 30.43
C GLU A 361 -0.94 15.96 31.64
N ASP A 362 -2.20 15.59 31.39
CA ASP A 362 -3.14 15.14 32.42
C ASP A 362 -3.91 13.88 31.97
N PRO A 363 -3.30 12.69 32.13
CA PRO A 363 -3.95 11.42 31.79
C PRO A 363 -5.26 11.16 32.57
N SER A 364 -5.53 11.90 33.66
CA SER A 364 -6.76 11.75 34.43
C SER A 364 -8.01 12.23 33.67
N GLN A 365 -7.83 13.06 32.64
CA GLN A 365 -8.89 13.44 31.69
C GLN A 365 -9.47 12.23 30.92
N GLY A 366 -8.74 11.11 30.92
CA GLY A 366 -9.14 9.89 30.26
C GLY A 366 -9.21 10.01 28.74
N ARG A 367 -9.97 9.10 28.13
CA ARG A 367 -10.21 9.05 26.69
C ARG A 367 -11.39 9.96 26.35
N GLN A 368 -11.14 10.98 25.54
CA GLN A 368 -12.17 11.90 25.06
C GLN A 368 -12.39 11.69 23.57
N THR A 369 -13.65 11.77 23.15
CA THR A 369 -14.00 11.70 21.73
C THR A 369 -14.18 13.11 21.19
N PHE A 370 -13.43 13.45 20.16
CA PHE A 370 -13.61 14.68 19.41
C PHE A 370 -14.01 14.34 17.99
N MET A 371 -14.97 15.07 17.42
CA MET A 371 -15.33 15.01 16.00
C MET A 371 -14.47 15.99 15.20
N HIS A 372 -14.54 15.88 13.87
CA HIS A 372 -13.85 16.80 12.98
C HIS A 372 -14.29 18.25 13.24
N ASN A 373 -13.33 19.15 13.36
CA ASN A 373 -13.47 20.57 13.68
C ASN A 373 -13.95 20.90 15.10
N ASP A 374 -14.11 19.91 15.99
CA ASP A 374 -14.35 20.20 17.42
C ASP A 374 -13.13 20.89 18.02
N LEU A 375 -13.28 22.00 18.72
CA LEU A 375 -12.13 22.68 19.32
C LEU A 375 -11.54 21.79 20.43
N LEU A 376 -10.25 21.44 20.33
CA LEU A 376 -9.58 20.67 21.37
C LEU A 376 -9.46 21.52 22.65
N PRO A 377 -9.99 21.06 23.80
CA PRO A 377 -10.16 21.91 24.97
C PRO A 377 -8.83 22.12 25.71
N GLU A 378 -8.72 23.24 26.41
CA GLU A 378 -7.73 23.41 27.47
C GLU A 378 -8.09 22.53 28.67
N VAL A 379 -7.09 22.10 29.43
CA VAL A 379 -7.29 21.36 30.68
C VAL A 379 -6.81 22.25 31.81
N ASN A 380 -7.68 22.53 32.78
CA ASN A 380 -7.41 23.43 33.90
C ASN A 380 -6.90 24.84 33.49
N GLY A 381 -7.38 25.35 32.34
CA GLY A 381 -6.98 26.65 31.80
C GLY A 381 -5.55 26.69 31.24
N GLN A 382 -4.98 25.52 30.93
CA GLN A 382 -3.68 25.40 30.28
C GLN A 382 -3.83 24.77 28.90
N ILE A 383 -3.01 25.26 27.95
CA ILE A 383 -2.84 24.63 26.64
C ILE A 383 -2.13 23.30 26.88
N VAL A 384 -2.78 22.20 26.50
CA VAL A 384 -2.27 20.84 26.62
C VAL A 384 -2.16 20.18 25.26
N THR A 385 -1.43 19.07 25.20
CA THR A 385 -1.25 18.25 24.02
C THR A 385 -2.26 17.11 24.02
N TRP A 386 -3.17 17.16 23.06
CA TRP A 386 -4.07 16.08 22.77
C TRP A 386 -3.42 15.12 21.79
N ARG A 387 -3.32 13.85 22.19
CA ARG A 387 -2.80 12.78 21.37
C ARG A 387 -3.93 11.87 20.87
N LEU A 388 -4.04 11.71 19.56
CA LEU A 388 -4.97 10.76 18.95
C LEU A 388 -4.54 9.34 19.32
N VAL A 389 -5.43 8.59 19.95
CA VAL A 389 -5.21 7.17 20.30
C VAL A 389 -5.99 6.22 19.40
N LYS A 390 -7.07 6.69 18.76
CA LYS A 390 -7.86 5.89 17.82
C LYS A 390 -8.70 6.80 16.92
N ALA A 391 -8.58 6.74 15.59
CA ALA A 391 -9.50 7.43 14.69
C ALA A 391 -10.89 6.77 14.67
N LEU A 392 -11.95 7.55 14.43
CA LEU A 392 -13.35 7.10 14.32
C LEU A 392 -13.82 6.92 12.86
#